data_AF-A0A6J4XH46-F1
#
_entry.id   AF-A0A6J4XH46-F1
#
_cell.length_a   1.000
_cell.length_b   1.000
_cell.length_c   1.000
_cell.angle_alpha   90.00
_cell.angle_beta   90.00
_cell.angle_gamma   90.00
#
_symmetry.space_group_name_H-M   'P 1'
#
loop_
_entity.id
_entity.type
_entity.pdbx_description
1 polymer ?
#
loop_
_entity_poly.entity_id
_entity_poly.type
_entity_poly.pdbx_seq_one_letter_code
_entity_poly.pdbx_strand_id
1 'polypeptide(L)' 'MDAMTIWYWVSSVGLAALLFRPAKKFILSQRLTRTARKLDRQLTEDEKQDLEKRTIPMTALIVITFSFLFNSVIMNKYF' A
#
# COMPACT_ATOMS: atom_id res chain seq x y z
N MET A 1 -21.89 12.48 13.64
CA MET A 1 -21.25 11.23 13.23
C MET A 1 -21.36 10.28 14.39
N ASP A 2 -21.92 9.09 14.17
CA ASP A 2 -22.01 8.08 15.22
C ASP A 2 -20.60 7.61 15.63
N ALA A 3 -20.42 7.25 16.90
CA ALA A 3 -19.14 6.80 17.45
C ALA A 3 -18.54 5.65 16.62
N MET A 4 -19.41 4.80 16.07
CA MET A 4 -19.07 3.68 15.20
C MET A 4 -18.43 4.12 13.87
N THR A 5 -18.95 5.18 13.26
CA THR A 5 -18.40 5.76 12.03
C THR A 5 -17.04 6.38 12.28
N ILE A 6 -16.86 7.06 13.41
CA ILE A 6 -15.55 7.61 13.82
C ILE A 6 -14.54 6.47 14.00
N TRP A 7 -14.95 5.39 14.68
CA TRP A 7 -14.08 4.24 14.91
C TRP A 7 -13.66 3.54 13.62
N TYR A 8 -14.58 3.40 12.66
CA TYR A 8 -14.29 2.88 11.32
C TYR A 8 -13.24 3.71 10.59
N TRP A 9 -13.35 5.04 10.60
CA TRP A 9 -12.37 5.91 9.93
C TRP A 9 -10.99 5.83 10.60
N VAL A 10 -10.94 5.92 11.93
CA VAL A 10 -9.67 5.88 12.69
C VAL A 10 -8.95 4.54 12.49
N SER A 11 -9.69 3.43 12.59
CA SER A 11 -9.11 2.09 12.38
C SER A 11 -8.69 1.84 10.94
N SER A 12 -9.44 2.34 9.94
CA SER A 12 -9.06 2.22 8.52
C SER A 12 -7.78 3.01 8.22
N VAL A 13 -7.64 4.22 8.74
CA VAL A 13 -6.42 5.04 8.57
C VAL A 13 -5.24 4.41 9.32
N GLY A 14 -5.46 3.90 10.53
CA GLY A 14 -4.44 3.19 11.29
C GLY A 14 -3.92 1.94 10.58
N LEU A 15 -4.84 1.13 10.04
CA LEU A 15 -4.49 -0.06 9.26
C LEU A 15 -3.74 0.32 7.98
N ALA A 16 -4.15 1.40 7.31
CA ALA A 16 -3.46 1.90 6.12
C ALA A 16 -2.02 2.34 6.44
N ALA A 17 -1.82 3.09 7.52
CA ALA A 17 -0.49 3.50 7.96
C ALA A 17 0.40 2.30 8.31
N LEU A 18 -0.16 1.29 8.98
CA LEU A 18 0.55 0.06 9.36
C LEU A 18 0.99 -0.75 8.12
N LEU A 19 0.09 -0.91 7.15
CA LEU A 19 0.33 -1.71 5.95
C LEU A 19 1.18 -0.99 4.90
N PHE A 20 1.28 0.34 4.95
CA PHE A 20 1.96 1.12 3.92
C PHE A 20 3.43 0.73 3.75
N ARG A 21 4.19 0.60 4.86
CA ARG A 21 5.61 0.22 4.82
C ARG A 21 5.86 -1.16 4.22
N PRO A 22 5.25 -2.25 4.73
CA PRO A 22 5.47 -3.59 4.18
C PRO A 22 4.96 -3.69 2.73
N ALA A 23 3.80 -3.10 2.41
CA ALA A 23 3.26 -3.11 1.05
C ALA A 23 4.18 -2.38 0.06
N LYS A 24 4.71 -1.20 0.43
CA LYS A 24 5.66 -0.44 -0.40
C LYS A 24 6.88 -1.29 -0.71
N LYS A 25 7.49 -1.91 0.32
CA LYS A 25 8.69 -2.73 0.17
C LYS A 25 8.44 -3.93 -0.77
N PHE A 26 7.29 -4.58 -0.62
CA PHE A 26 6.91 -5.72 -1.46
C PHE A 26 6.69 -5.33 -2.93
N ILE A 27 5.89 -4.29 -3.18
CA ILE A 27 5.60 -3.80 -4.54
C ILE A 27 6.89 -3.31 -5.20
N LEU A 28 7.72 -2.56 -4.47
CA LEU A 28 8.98 -2.06 -5.00
C LEU A 28 9.94 -3.20 -5.37
N SER A 29 10.08 -4.21 -4.50
CA SER A 29 10.92 -5.38 -4.78
C SER A 29 10.46 -6.12 -6.05
N GLN A 30 9.16 -6.37 -6.18
CA GLN A 30 8.58 -6.99 -7.39
C GLN A 30 8.89 -6.18 -8.66
N ARG A 31 8.75 -4.85 -8.59
CA ARG A 31 9.04 -3.97 -9.72
C ARG A 31 10.52 -3.94 -10.06
N LEU A 32 11.40 -3.84 -9.08
CA LEU A 32 12.86 -3.89 -9.26
C LEU A 32 13.29 -5.19 -9.95
N THR A 33 12.82 -6.33 -9.46
CA THR A 33 13.14 -7.64 -10.06
C THR A 33 12.60 -7.75 -11.49
N ARG A 34 11.36 -7.30 -11.75
CA ARG A 34 10.78 -7.30 -13.09
C ARG A 34 11.56 -6.41 -14.05
N THR A 35 11.95 -5.21 -13.63
CA THR A 35 12.72 -4.29 -14.47
C THR A 35 14.14 -4.82 -14.72
N ALA A 36 14.82 -5.34 -13.70
CA ALA A 36 16.15 -5.92 -13.85
C ALA A 36 16.16 -7.10 -14.82
N ARG A 37 15.15 -7.98 -14.75
CA ARG A 37 14.98 -9.09 -15.70
C ARG A 37 14.72 -8.63 -17.13
N LYS A 38 14.01 -7.51 -17.32
CA LYS A 38 13.73 -6.97 -18.66
C LYS A 38 14.95 -6.29 -19.29
N LEU A 39 15.77 -5.65 -18.46
CA LEU A 39 16.95 -4.92 -18.91
C LEU A 39 18.21 -5.79 -19.02
N ASP A 40 18.17 -6.99 -18.45
CA ASP A 40 19.31 -7.91 -18.31
C ASP A 40 20.54 -7.27 -17.62
N ARG A 41 20.31 -6.20 -16.84
CA ARG A 41 21.31 -5.49 -16.05
C ARG A 41 20.75 -5.02 -14.71
N GLN A 42 21.65 -4.69 -13.79
CA GLN A 42 21.26 -4.00 -12.57
C GLN A 42 20.79 -2.56 -12.87
N LEU A 43 19.78 -2.10 -12.13
CA LEU A 43 19.31 -0.72 -12.19
C LEU A 43 20.30 0.19 -11.48
N THR A 44 20.57 1.35 -12.08
CA THR A 44 21.31 2.44 -11.45
C THR A 44 20.49 3.03 -10.30
N GLU A 45 21.13 3.68 -9.33
CA GLU A 45 20.40 4.23 -8.18
C GLU A 45 19.37 5.30 -8.55
N ASP A 46 19.61 6.07 -9.61
CA ASP A 46 18.64 7.03 -10.12
C ASP A 46 17.36 6.34 -10.63
N GLU A 47 17.51 5.21 -11.33
CA GLU A 47 16.39 4.42 -11.84
C GLU A 47 15.60 3.79 -10.69
N LYS A 48 16.28 3.35 -9.62
CA LYS A 48 15.60 2.80 -8.42
C LYS A 48 14.80 3.89 -7.69
N GLN A 49 15.36 5.09 -7.54
CA GLN A 49 14.65 6.20 -6.89
C GLN A 49 13.42 6.63 -7.68
N ASP A 50 13.51 6.70 -9.01
CA ASP A 50 12.34 7.00 -9.86
C ASP A 50 11.27 5.91 -9.73
N LEU A 51 11.68 4.64 -9.70
CA LEU A 51 10.77 3.51 -9.47
C LEU A 51 10.09 3.59 -8.10
N GLU A 52 10.83 3.99 -7.06
CA GLU A 52 10.29 4.15 -5.72
C GLU A 52 9.25 5.28 -5.67
N LYS A 53 9.58 6.46 -6.22
CA LYS A 53 8.65 7.60 -6.29
C LYS A 53 7.34 7.24 -6.98
N ARG A 54 7.40 6.44 -8.06
CA ARG A 54 6.22 5.93 -8.77
C ARG A 54 5.49 4.82 -8.01
N THR A 55 6.15 4.14 -7.08
CA THR A 55 5.56 3.04 -6.29
C THR A 55 4.79 3.55 -5.07
N ILE A 56 5.21 4.69 -4.50
CA ILE A 56 4.53 5.35 -3.38
C ILE A 56 3.03 5.59 -3.65
N PRO A 57 2.60 6.28 -4.73
CA PRO A 57 1.19 6.57 -4.96
C PRO A 57 0.36 5.30 -5.24
N MET A 58 0.93 4.33 -5.97
CA MET A 58 0.29 3.01 -6.18
C MET A 58 0.07 2.28 -4.86
N THR A 59 1.09 2.26 -4.00
CA THR A 59 1.01 1.61 -2.69
C THR A 59 -0.02 2.29 -1.81
N ALA A 60 -0.04 3.64 -1.79
CA ALA A 60 -1.02 4.40 -1.04
C ALA A 60 -2.44 4.05 -1.47
N LEU A 61 -2.71 4.03 -2.78
CA LEU A 61 -4.02 3.67 -3.32
C LEU A 61 -4.43 2.26 -2.90
N ILE A 62 -3.57 1.26 -3.12
CA ILE A 62 -3.87 -0.14 -2.76
C ILE A 62 -4.16 -0.25 -1.26
N VAL A 63 -3.26 0.28 -0.43
CA VAL A 63 -3.34 0.12 1.02
C VAL A 63 -4.56 0.85 1.60
N ILE A 64 -4.87 2.06 1.13
CA ILE A 64 -6.08 2.77 1.54
C ILE A 64 -7.32 1.97 1.14
N THR A 65 -7.44 1.58 -0.14
CA THR A 65 -8.62 0.82 -0.60
C THR A 65 -8.80 -0.48 0.17
N PHE A 66 -7.74 -1.27 0.38
CA PHE A 66 -7.81 -2.50 1.16
C PHE A 66 -8.16 -2.25 2.62
N SER A 67 -7.64 -1.19 3.23
CA SER A 67 -7.93 -0.89 4.63
C SER A 67 -9.41 -0.56 4.84
N PHE A 68 -9.99 0.24 3.95
CA PHE A 68 -11.41 0.59 4.02
C PHE A 68 -12.30 -0.62 3.69
N LEU A 69 -11.98 -1.40 2.65
CA LEU A 69 -12.76 -2.59 2.29
C LEU A 69 -12.72 -3.64 3.40
N PHE A 70 -11.53 -3.95 3.92
CA PHE A 70 -11.36 -4.92 5.01
C PHE A 70 -12.18 -4.52 6.23
N ASN A 71 -12.10 -3.25 6.60
CA ASN A 71 -12.81 -2.76 7.76
C ASN A 71 -14.33 -2.68 7.52
N SER A 72 -14.77 -2.42 6.29
CA SER A 72 -16.19 -2.46 5.92
C SER A 72 -16.76 -3.88 6.05
N VAL A 73 -15.99 -4.89 5.61
CA VAL A 73 -16.35 -6.30 5.75
C VAL A 73 -16.37 -6.73 7.22
N ILE A 74 -15.39 -6.31 8.02
CA ILE A 74 -15.36 -6.59 9.46
C ILE A 74 -16.55 -5.94 10.16
N MET A 75 -16.78 -4.64 9.92
CA MET A 75 -17.90 -3.93 10.54
C MET A 75 -19.23 -4.60 10.19
N ASN A 76 -19.48 -4.91 8.93
CA ASN A 76 -20.69 -5.61 8.49
C ASN A 76 -20.84 -7.04 9.05
N LYS A 77 -19.74 -7.68 9.45
CA LYS A 77 -19.77 -9.06 9.98
C LYS A 77 -19.98 -9.10 11.50
N TYR A 78 -19.48 -8.11 12.23
CA TYR A 78 -19.44 -8.13 13.69
C TYR A 78 -20.38 -7.11 14.34
N PHE A 79 -20.96 -6.20 13.57
CA PHE A 79 -21.87 -5.15 14.01
C PHE A 79 -23.04 -5.00 13.03
#